data_AF-A0A0F9PMG6-F1
#
_entry.id   AF-A0A0F9PMG6-F1
#
_cell.length_a   1.000
_cell.length_b   1.000
_cell.length_c   1.000
_cell.angle_alpha   90.00
_cell.angle_beta   90.00
_cell.angle_gamma   90.00
#
_symmetry.space_group_name_H-M   'P 1'
#
loop_
_entity.id
_entity.type
_entity.pdbx_description
1 polymer ?
#
loop_
_entity_poly.entity_id
_entity_poly.type
_entity_poly.pdbx_seq_one_letter_code
_entity_poly.pdbx_strand_id
1 'polypeptide(L)'
;MISTANLKFIKIKLLLVLLVIAIVVFSGIFTIKADAAAWSYYTDWSRRVPVAVDNSGNATALSNYQVRIEVNHVSGMKADFSDIRFTDEDGDTRLDYWLETKTDST
;
A
#
# COMPACT_ATOMS: atom_id res chain seq x y z
N MET A 1 -49.65 33.06 -12.55
CA MET A 1 -48.37 33.73 -12.21
C MET A 1 -47.86 33.11 -10.92
N ILE A 2 -46.64 32.56 -10.87
CA ILE A 2 -46.06 32.00 -9.63
C ILE A 2 -45.65 33.19 -8.75
N SER A 3 -46.09 33.21 -7.48
CA SER A 3 -45.71 34.25 -6.53
C SER A 3 -44.19 34.32 -6.37
N THR A 4 -43.65 35.52 -6.20
CA THR A 4 -42.21 35.75 -5.96
C THR A 4 -41.70 34.99 -4.73
N ALA A 5 -42.55 34.76 -3.72
CA ALA A 5 -42.22 33.93 -2.57
C ALA A 5 -42.00 32.45 -2.99
N ASN A 6 -42.92 31.89 -3.78
CA ASN A 6 -42.80 30.52 -4.31
C ASN A 6 -41.55 30.38 -5.18
N LEU A 7 -41.19 31.40 -5.96
CA LEU A 7 -39.97 31.40 -6.76
C LEU A 7 -38.69 31.40 -5.89
N LYS A 8 -38.67 32.14 -4.77
CA LYS A 8 -37.55 32.12 -3.82
C LYS A 8 -37.39 30.75 -3.16
N PHE A 9 -38.49 30.11 -2.75
CA PHE A 9 -38.46 28.77 -2.15
C PHE A 9 -37.98 27.70 -3.15
N ILE A 10 -38.40 27.79 -4.42
CA ILE A 10 -37.94 26.87 -5.47
C ILE A 10 -36.44 27.05 -5.72
N LYS A 11 -35.94 28.28 -5.80
CA LYS A 11 -34.51 28.57 -6.00
C LYS A 11 -33.64 28.07 -4.84
N ILE A 12 -34.08 28.23 -3.60
CA ILE A 12 -33.37 27.73 -2.41
C ILE A 12 -33.34 26.20 -2.41
N LYS A 13 -34.47 25.54 -2.69
CA LYS A 13 -34.53 24.07 -2.79
C LYS A 13 -33.64 23.55 -3.92
N LEU A 14 -33.60 24.22 -5.07
CA LEU A 14 -32.73 23.85 -6.20
C LEU A 14 -31.25 24.02 -5.84
N LEU A 15 -30.88 25.11 -5.16
CA LEU A 15 -29.51 25.35 -4.69
C LEU A 15 -29.06 24.26 -3.68
N LEU A 16 -29.93 23.91 -2.74
CA LEU A 16 -29.64 22.87 -1.74
C LEU A 16 -29.50 21.48 -2.38
N VAL A 17 -30.33 21.15 -3.36
CA VAL A 17 -30.23 19.89 -4.10
C VAL A 17 -28.92 19.81 -4.88
N LEU A 18 -28.49 20.90 -5.54
CA LEU A 18 -27.21 20.94 -6.24
C LEU A 18 -26.01 20.80 -5.29
N LEU A 19 -26.10 21.40 -4.09
CA LEU A 19 -25.06 21.30 -3.09
C LEU A 19 -24.93 19.88 -2.52
N VAL A 20 -26.05 19.19 -2.29
CA VAL A 20 -26.05 17.77 -1.86
C VAL A 20 -25.48 16.87 -2.94
N ILE A 21 -25.80 17.09 -4.21
CA ILE A 21 -25.24 16.33 -5.34
C ILE A 21 -23.72 16.53 -5.42
N ALA A 22 -23.23 17.77 -5.29
CA ALA A 22 -21.80 18.05 -5.28
C ALA A 22 -21.07 17.33 -4.14
N ILE A 23 -21.65 17.30 -2.93
CA ILE A 23 -21.09 16.59 -1.77
C ILE A 23 -21.06 15.08 -2.02
N VAL A 24 -22.13 14.48 -2.55
CA VAL A 24 -22.19 13.04 -2.84
C VAL A 24 -21.18 12.64 -3.92
N VAL A 25 -21.03 13.46 -4.97
CA VAL A 25 -20.03 13.23 -6.04
C VAL A 25 -18.60 13.38 -5.52
N PHE A 26 -18.35 14.33 -4.62
CA PHE A 26 -17.03 14.53 -4.01
C PHE A 26 -16.66 13.44 -2.99
N SER A 27 -17.65 12.93 -2.25
CA SER A 27 -17.46 11.86 -1.24
C SER A 27 -17.38 10.46 -1.86
N GLY A 28 -17.90 10.28 -3.08
CA GLY A 28 -18.09 8.97 -3.71
C GLY A 28 -17.00 8.49 -4.66
N ILE A 29 -15.97 9.29 -4.98
CA ILE A 29 -15.02 8.95 -6.06
C ILE A 29 -13.56 8.77 -5.60
N PHE A 30 -13.18 9.12 -4.38
CA PHE A 30 -11.81 8.91 -3.91
C PHE A 30 -11.66 7.70 -3.00
N THR A 31 -12.03 6.51 -3.50
CA THR A 31 -11.44 5.28 -2.95
C THR A 31 -10.10 5.08 -3.62
N ILE A 32 -9.05 5.68 -3.07
CA ILE A 32 -7.69 5.19 -3.34
C ILE A 32 -7.61 3.83 -2.67
N LYS A 33 -7.96 2.77 -3.43
CA LYS A 33 -7.42 1.46 -3.11
C LYS A 33 -5.92 1.63 -3.28
N ALA A 34 -5.18 1.62 -2.17
CA ALA A 34 -3.78 1.30 -2.22
C ALA A 34 -3.71 -0.15 -2.74
N ASP A 35 -3.69 -0.31 -4.06
CA ASP A 35 -3.17 -1.55 -4.63
C ASP A 35 -1.76 -1.68 -4.06
N ALA A 36 -1.46 -2.84 -3.47
CA ALA A 36 -0.11 -3.14 -3.02
C ALA A 36 0.84 -2.76 -4.15
N ALA A 37 1.63 -1.71 -3.92
CA ALA A 37 2.28 -0.93 -4.97
C ALA A 37 2.88 -1.85 -6.02
N ALA A 38 2.47 -1.64 -7.27
CA ALA A 38 3.08 -2.35 -8.39
C ALA A 38 4.56 -2.01 -8.40
N TRP A 39 5.42 -3.02 -8.53
CA TRP A 39 6.87 -2.82 -8.62
C TRP A 39 7.19 -1.85 -9.74
N SER A 40 7.59 -0.62 -9.41
CA SER A 40 7.99 0.35 -10.42
C SER A 40 9.36 -0.01 -10.99
N TYR A 41 10.21 -0.65 -10.17
CA TYR A 41 11.59 -1.00 -10.53
C TYR A 41 11.83 -2.49 -10.86
N TYR A 42 11.02 -3.40 -10.31
CA TYR A 42 11.21 -4.86 -10.45
C TYR A 42 10.16 -5.51 -11.36
N THR A 43 9.86 -4.87 -12.50
CA THR A 43 8.78 -5.31 -13.41
C THR A 43 8.92 -6.74 -13.93
N ASP A 44 10.16 -7.25 -14.03
CA ASP A 44 10.45 -8.59 -14.55
C ASP A 44 10.42 -9.69 -13.47
N TRP A 45 10.25 -9.30 -12.21
CA TRP A 45 10.21 -10.24 -11.10
C TRP A 45 8.76 -10.69 -10.90
N SER A 46 8.55 -12.00 -10.73
CA SER A 46 7.20 -12.60 -10.71
C SER A 46 6.76 -13.12 -9.35
N ARG A 47 7.62 -13.07 -8.33
CA ARG A 47 7.38 -13.68 -7.02
C ARG A 47 7.77 -12.74 -5.89
N ARG A 48 6.87 -12.61 -4.91
CA ARG A 48 7.06 -11.86 -3.67
C ARG A 48 6.41 -12.58 -2.52
N VAL A 49 6.99 -12.45 -1.33
CA VAL A 49 6.44 -12.99 -0.08
C VAL A 49 6.40 -11.85 0.92
N PRO A 50 5.24 -11.52 1.51
CA PRO A 50 5.16 -10.50 2.56
C PRO A 50 5.83 -11.01 3.83
N VAL A 51 6.62 -10.13 4.47
CA VAL A 51 7.24 -10.38 5.77
C VAL A 51 6.74 -9.30 6.72
N ALA A 52 6.04 -9.72 7.79
CA ALA A 52 5.59 -8.81 8.82
C ALA A 52 6.63 -8.75 9.95
N VAL A 53 7.12 -7.55 10.27
CA VAL A 53 7.97 -7.30 11.43
C VAL A 53 7.12 -6.59 12.47
N ASP A 54 6.87 -7.26 13.60
CA ASP A 54 6.05 -6.73 14.68
C ASP A 54 6.92 -6.38 15.89
N ASN A 55 6.91 -5.10 16.26
CA ASN A 55 7.58 -4.58 17.45
C ASN A 55 6.61 -4.21 18.58
N SER A 56 5.31 -4.49 18.44
CA SER A 56 4.27 -4.11 19.41
C SER A 56 4.44 -4.83 20.77
N GLY A 57 5.13 -5.97 20.79
CA GLY A 57 5.44 -6.70 22.01
C GLY A 57 6.58 -6.12 22.87
N ASN A 58 7.32 -5.13 22.36
CA ASN A 58 8.42 -4.52 23.09
C ASN A 58 7.95 -3.28 23.87
N ALA A 59 8.49 -3.08 25.08
CA ALA A 59 8.17 -1.92 25.91
C ALA A 59 8.62 -0.59 25.29
N THR A 60 9.57 -0.64 24.35
CA THR A 60 10.12 0.52 23.64
C THR A 60 10.18 0.26 22.14
N ALA A 61 10.06 1.33 21.36
CA ALA A 61 10.31 1.28 19.92
C ALA A 61 11.77 0.94 19.64
N LEU A 62 12.01 -0.03 18.76
CA LEU A 62 13.34 -0.34 18.24
C LEU A 62 13.60 0.49 16.97
N SER A 63 14.79 1.06 16.85
CA SER A 63 15.26 1.77 15.66
C SER A 63 16.62 1.24 15.24
N ASN A 64 16.87 1.22 13.91
CA ASN A 64 18.11 0.71 13.32
C ASN A 64 18.52 -0.70 13.82
N TYR A 65 17.53 -1.58 13.95
CA TYR A 65 17.73 -2.94 14.46
C TYR A 65 17.67 -3.95 13.33
N GLN A 66 18.56 -4.93 13.35
CA GLN A 66 18.58 -6.00 12.35
C GLN A 66 17.52 -7.06 12.63
N VAL A 67 16.93 -7.61 11.57
CA VAL A 67 15.97 -8.71 11.66
C VAL A 67 16.49 -9.88 10.84
N ARG A 68 16.62 -11.05 11.47
CA ARG A 68 17.00 -12.29 10.75
C ARG A 68 15.77 -12.88 10.08
N ILE A 69 15.85 -13.06 8.77
CA ILE A 69 14.82 -13.73 7.97
C ILE A 69 15.39 -15.04 7.46
N GLU A 70 14.68 -16.15 7.70
CA GLU A 70 15.02 -17.44 7.12
C GLU A 70 14.30 -17.60 5.78
N VAL A 71 15.07 -17.86 4.72
CA VAL A 71 14.54 -18.03 3.37
C VAL A 71 14.84 -19.43 2.87
N ASN A 72 13.80 -20.21 2.64
CA ASN A 72 13.91 -21.52 2.01
C ASN A 72 14.11 -21.34 0.50
N HIS A 73 15.02 -22.12 -0.08
CA HIS A 73 15.17 -22.16 -1.54
C HIS A 73 13.90 -22.72 -2.19
N VAL A 74 13.49 -22.11 -3.30
CA VAL A 74 12.37 -22.56 -4.13
C VAL A 74 12.83 -22.64 -5.57
N SER A 75 12.33 -23.65 -6.30
CA SER A 75 12.62 -23.83 -7.73
C SER A 75 12.42 -22.53 -8.52
N GLY A 76 13.45 -22.10 -9.23
CA GLY A 76 13.51 -20.83 -9.96
C GLY A 76 14.37 -19.75 -9.29
N MET A 77 14.77 -19.93 -8.02
CA MET A 77 15.76 -19.08 -7.36
C MET A 77 17.19 -19.50 -7.71
N LYS A 78 18.11 -18.55 -7.75
CA LYS A 78 19.54 -18.84 -7.86
C LYS A 78 20.06 -19.52 -6.59
N ALA A 79 21.00 -20.46 -6.75
CA ALA A 79 21.57 -21.21 -5.64
C ALA A 79 22.38 -20.35 -4.66
N ASP A 80 22.83 -19.17 -5.09
CA ASP A 80 23.55 -18.20 -4.27
C ASP A 80 22.64 -17.13 -3.64
N PHE A 81 21.32 -17.22 -3.85
CA PHE A 81 20.33 -16.25 -3.37
C PHE A 81 20.57 -14.81 -3.86
N SER A 82 21.39 -14.61 -4.91
CA SER A 82 21.72 -13.28 -5.44
C SER A 82 20.53 -12.57 -6.11
N ASP A 83 19.45 -13.30 -6.35
CA ASP A 83 18.14 -12.88 -6.83
C ASP A 83 17.12 -12.69 -5.71
N ILE A 84 17.54 -12.34 -4.49
CA ILE A 84 16.66 -11.85 -3.41
C ILE A 84 16.81 -10.34 -3.24
N ARG A 85 15.68 -9.65 -3.08
CA ARG A 85 15.61 -8.23 -2.70
C ARG A 85 14.61 -8.07 -1.55
N PHE A 86 14.91 -7.16 -0.63
CA PHE A 86 14.00 -6.71 0.42
C PHE A 86 13.60 -5.27 0.12
N THR A 87 12.31 -5.00 0.20
CA THR A 87 11.74 -3.66 0.06
C THR A 87 10.82 -3.39 1.24
N ASP A 88 10.57 -2.11 1.51
CA ASP A 88 9.52 -1.69 2.43
C ASP A 88 8.12 -2.06 1.87
N GLU A 89 7.08 -1.78 2.65
CA GLU A 89 5.68 -2.07 2.30
C GLU A 89 5.20 -1.37 1.03
N ASP A 90 5.87 -0.28 0.65
CA ASP A 90 5.64 0.46 -0.58
C ASP A 90 6.16 -0.27 -1.84
N GLY A 91 6.79 -1.43 -1.69
CA GLY A 91 7.25 -2.29 -2.78
C GLY A 91 8.44 -1.75 -3.58
N ASP A 92 8.93 -0.54 -3.30
CA ASP A 92 9.93 0.16 -4.12
C ASP A 92 11.14 0.62 -3.29
N THR A 93 10.94 1.00 -2.02
CA THR A 93 12.03 1.42 -1.13
C THR A 93 12.86 0.22 -0.74
N ARG A 94 14.08 0.12 -1.28
CA ARG A 94 15.01 -0.98 -0.98
C ARG A 94 15.53 -0.85 0.45
N LEU A 95 15.52 -1.97 1.17
CA LEU A 95 16.11 -2.10 2.50
C LEU A 95 17.54 -2.64 2.40
N ASP A 96 18.41 -2.27 3.33
CA ASP A 96 19.75 -2.85 3.45
C ASP A 96 19.67 -4.30 3.94
N TYR A 97 20.48 -5.17 3.36
CA TYR A 97 20.52 -6.60 3.70
C TYR A 97 21.90 -7.19 3.43
N TRP A 98 22.18 -8.31 4.09
CA TRP A 98 23.31 -9.18 3.77
C TRP A 98 22.90 -10.64 3.94
N LEU A 99 23.63 -11.53 3.27
CA LEU A 99 23.49 -12.97 3.47
C LEU A 99 24.33 -13.39 4.68
N GLU A 100 23.68 -13.66 5.80
CA GLU A 100 24.36 -14.09 7.05
C GLU A 100 25.00 -15.48 6.88
N THR A 101 24.20 -16.48 6.47
CA THR A 101 24.65 -17.85 6.19
C THR A 101 23.79 -18.48 5.11
N LYS A 102 24.32 -19.51 4.44
CA LYS A 102 23.56 -20.39 3.55
C LYS A 102 23.97 -21.84 3.75
N THR A 103 23.06 -22.76 3.44
CA THR A 103 23.34 -24.19 3.37
C THR A 103 23.06 -24.67 1.95
N ASP A 104 24.06 -25.22 1.27
CA ASP A 104 23.89 -25.80 -0.06
C ASP A 104 23.26 -27.19 0.05
N SER A 105 22.40 -27.54 -0.91
CA SER A 105 21.89 -28.92 -1.02
C SER A 105 23.02 -29.85 -1.43
N THR A 106 23.08 -31.03 -0.81
CA THR A 106 24.11 -32.05 -1.04
C THR A 106 23.77 -32.96 -2.20
#